data_AF-A0A6N7XA12-F1
#
_entry.id   AF-A0A6N7XA12-F1
#
_cell.length_a   1.000
_cell.length_b   1.000
_cell.length_c   1.000
_cell.angle_alpha   90.00
_cell.angle_beta   90.00
_cell.angle_gamma   90.00
#
_symmetry.space_group_name_H-M   'P 1'
#
loop_
_entity.id
_entity.type
_entity.pdbx_description
1 polymer ?
#
loop_
_entity_poly.entity_id
_entity_poly.type
_entity_poly.pdbx_seq_one_letter_code
_entity_poly.pdbx_strand_id
1 'polypeptide(L)'
;MGSKVRAKCEEGVKAAHGRRVTQAGRTIVWLRGQNPKSYVVYRVPQGEDARRSFDELPLEEIAAAALEFIESNGPSEQEDLVRGVLHELEFSRLTAAAREYLQKGLTFGIRRGLYKRSKSTYLLPDAEE
;
A
#
# COMPACT_ATOMS: atom_id res chain seq x y z
N MET A 1 20.01 7.20 -26.52
CA MET A 1 20.40 7.05 -25.10
C MET A 1 19.40 6.21 -24.26
N GLY A 2 18.62 5.28 -24.85
CA GLY A 2 17.58 4.54 -24.10
C GLY A 2 17.98 3.15 -23.57
N SER A 3 18.82 2.41 -24.29
CA SER A 3 19.06 0.99 -23.98
C SER A 3 20.04 0.76 -22.83
N LYS A 4 21.05 1.62 -22.67
CA LYS A 4 22.06 1.48 -21.61
C LYS A 4 21.54 1.83 -20.22
N VAL A 5 20.63 2.81 -20.12
CA VAL A 5 19.97 3.19 -18.86
C VAL A 5 19.04 2.08 -18.38
N ARG A 6 18.20 1.51 -19.28
CA ARG A 6 17.38 0.34 -18.96
C ARG A 6 18.20 -0.85 -18.50
N ALA A 7 19.26 -1.21 -19.23
CA ALA A 7 20.11 -2.32 -18.86
C ALA A 7 20.76 -2.12 -17.48
N LYS A 8 21.21 -0.91 -17.17
CA LYS A 8 21.81 -0.58 -15.86
C LYS A 8 20.78 -0.58 -14.72
N CYS A 9 19.55 -0.12 -14.97
CA CYS A 9 18.44 -0.25 -14.03
C CYS A 9 18.05 -1.72 -13.82
N GLU A 10 17.98 -2.53 -14.87
CA GLU A 10 17.70 -3.97 -14.77
C GLU A 10 18.79 -4.72 -14.01
N GLU A 11 20.06 -4.36 -14.22
CA GLU A 11 21.21 -4.94 -13.51
C GLU A 11 21.23 -4.53 -12.03
N GLY A 12 20.95 -3.25 -11.72
CA GLY A 12 20.79 -2.78 -10.35
C GLY A 12 19.61 -3.45 -9.63
N VAL A 13 18.50 -3.65 -10.34
CA VAL A 13 17.34 -4.42 -9.85
C VAL A 13 17.71 -5.87 -9.60
N LYS A 14 18.49 -6.51 -10.49
CA LYS A 14 19.03 -7.87 -10.32
C LYS A 14 19.96 -8.00 -9.11
N ALA A 15 20.84 -7.03 -8.90
CA ALA A 15 21.76 -7.01 -7.77
C ALA A 15 21.05 -6.75 -6.43
N ALA A 16 19.96 -5.97 -6.43
CA ALA A 16 19.12 -5.71 -5.26
C ALA A 16 18.08 -6.81 -4.96
N HIS A 17 18.00 -7.87 -5.77
CA HIS A 17 16.86 -8.80 -5.82
C HIS A 17 16.40 -9.36 -4.46
N GLY A 18 15.25 -8.87 -4.01
CA GLY A 18 14.27 -9.62 -3.23
C GLY A 18 13.17 -10.21 -4.11
N ARG A 19 11.97 -10.40 -3.55
CA ARG A 19 10.82 -11.01 -4.24
C ARG A 19 10.19 -10.03 -5.24
N ARG A 20 9.57 -10.56 -6.30
CA ARG A 20 8.75 -9.76 -7.24
C ARG A 20 7.30 -10.17 -7.11
N VAL A 21 6.40 -9.18 -7.06
CA VAL A 21 4.95 -9.41 -6.97
C VAL A 21 4.27 -8.57 -8.04
N THR A 22 3.46 -9.21 -8.87
CA THR A 22 2.62 -8.52 -9.85
C THR A 22 1.24 -8.31 -9.26
N GLN A 23 0.83 -7.06 -9.13
CA GLN A 23 -0.46 -6.68 -8.57
C GLN A 23 -1.01 -5.43 -9.27
N ALA A 24 -2.33 -5.41 -9.48
CA ALA A 24 -3.03 -4.30 -10.13
C ALA A 24 -2.37 -3.83 -11.45
N GLY A 25 -1.86 -4.77 -12.25
CA GLY A 25 -1.22 -4.47 -13.54
C GLY A 25 0.23 -3.98 -13.46
N ARG A 26 0.85 -3.96 -12.27
CA ARG A 26 2.24 -3.53 -12.07
C ARG A 26 3.07 -4.57 -11.36
N THR A 27 4.39 -4.54 -11.57
CA THR A 27 5.36 -5.41 -10.88
C THR A 27 6.10 -4.61 -9.82
N ILE A 28 5.92 -4.98 -8.57
CA ILE A 28 6.68 -4.44 -7.44
C ILE A 28 7.90 -5.31 -7.19
N VAL A 29 9.06 -4.67 -7.08
CA VAL A 29 10.32 -5.31 -6.68
C VAL A 29 10.56 -5.01 -5.20
N TRP A 30 10.64 -6.06 -4.40
CA TRP A 30 10.92 -5.97 -2.97
C TRP A 30 12.42 -6.06 -2.70
N LEU A 31 12.89 -5.39 -1.66
CA LEU A 31 14.27 -5.53 -1.20
C LEU A 31 14.52 -6.93 -0.67
N ARG A 32 15.76 -7.39 -0.73
CA ARG A 32 16.17 -8.65 -0.12
C ARG A 32 15.89 -8.61 1.38
N GLY A 33 15.19 -9.63 1.89
CA GLY A 33 14.76 -9.72 3.30
C GLY A 33 13.33 -9.21 3.54
N GLN A 34 12.75 -8.42 2.64
CA GLN A 34 11.33 -8.07 2.72
C GLN A 34 10.48 -9.22 2.18
N ASN A 35 9.47 -9.61 2.97
CA ASN A 35 8.51 -10.63 2.58
C ASN A 35 7.13 -10.00 2.37
N PRO A 36 6.64 -9.87 1.12
CA PRO A 36 5.33 -9.26 0.83
C PRO A 36 4.18 -9.99 1.54
N LYS A 37 4.32 -11.30 1.74
CA LYS A 37 3.32 -12.12 2.43
C LYS A 37 3.19 -11.83 3.92
N SER A 38 4.12 -11.10 4.53
CA SER A 38 4.06 -10.72 5.94
C SER A 38 4.34 -9.23 6.15
N TYR A 39 4.35 -8.45 5.07
CA TYR A 39 4.64 -7.02 5.12
C TYR A 39 3.41 -6.28 5.64
N VAL A 40 3.58 -5.59 6.76
CA VAL A 40 2.54 -4.80 7.47
C VAL A 40 3.11 -3.45 7.91
N VAL A 41 4.09 -2.95 7.16
CA VAL A 41 4.73 -1.64 7.38
C VAL A 41 4.43 -0.78 6.16
N TYR A 42 4.34 0.53 6.32
CA TYR A 42 4.34 1.46 5.19
C TYR A 42 5.41 2.53 5.35
N ARG A 43 5.72 3.17 4.23
CA ARG A 43 6.75 4.21 4.16
C ARG A 43 6.09 5.56 3.99
N VAL A 44 6.29 6.42 4.97
CA VAL A 44 5.97 7.85 4.88
C VAL A 44 7.11 8.55 4.13
N PRO A 45 6.82 9.31 3.06
CA PRO A 45 7.83 10.09 2.35
C PRO A 45 8.65 10.98 3.31
N GLN A 46 9.94 11.13 3.06
CA GLN A 46 10.80 12.06 3.80
C GLN A 46 11.15 13.22 2.87
N GLY A 47 10.18 14.12 2.64
CA GLY A 47 10.31 15.26 1.74
C GLY A 47 9.76 15.02 0.32
N GLU A 48 9.75 16.06 -0.52
CA GLU A 48 9.09 16.03 -1.83
C GLU A 48 9.72 15.04 -2.81
N ASP A 49 11.04 14.90 -2.82
CA ASP A 49 11.77 13.98 -3.72
C ASP A 49 11.54 12.49 -3.39
N ALA A 50 11.06 12.20 -2.17
CA ALA A 50 10.74 10.84 -1.73
C ALA A 50 9.28 10.45 -2.00
N ARG A 51 8.45 11.37 -2.52
CA ARG A 51 7.05 11.08 -2.84
C ARG A 51 6.96 10.18 -4.06
N ARG A 52 6.31 9.04 -3.86
CA ARG A 52 5.97 8.09 -4.92
C ARG A 52 4.64 8.49 -5.53
N SER A 53 4.43 8.15 -6.79
CA SER A 53 3.07 8.24 -7.32
C SER A 53 2.19 7.22 -6.58
N PHE A 54 0.89 7.51 -6.49
CA PHE A 54 -0.05 6.64 -5.78
C PHE A 54 -0.04 5.20 -6.31
N ASP A 55 0.26 5.09 -7.59
CA ASP A 55 0.18 3.88 -8.37
C ASP A 55 1.48 3.05 -8.32
N GLU A 56 2.56 3.60 -7.74
CA GLU A 56 3.81 2.93 -7.37
C GLU A 56 3.79 2.33 -5.96
N LEU A 57 2.76 2.64 -5.16
CA LEU A 57 2.60 2.04 -3.84
C LEU A 57 2.20 0.56 -3.97
N PRO A 58 2.86 -0.36 -3.27
CA PRO A 58 2.37 -1.73 -3.16
C PRO A 58 1.05 -1.76 -2.37
N LEU A 59 0.15 -2.69 -2.72
CA LEU A 59 -1.12 -2.87 -2.00
C LEU A 59 -0.90 -3.25 -0.53
N GLU A 60 0.22 -3.90 -0.23
CA GLU A 60 0.69 -4.21 1.12
C GLU A 60 0.86 -2.95 1.98
N GLU A 61 1.39 -1.85 1.43
CA GLU A 61 1.59 -0.61 2.19
C GLU A 61 0.27 0.12 2.43
N ILE A 62 -0.64 0.09 1.45
CA ILE A 62 -1.99 0.66 1.62
C ILE A 62 -2.75 -0.10 2.71
N ALA A 63 -2.65 -1.43 2.72
CA ALA A 63 -3.28 -2.26 3.74
C ALA A 63 -2.64 -2.06 5.12
N ALA A 64 -1.32 -1.85 5.19
CA ALA A 64 -0.63 -1.54 6.44
C ALA A 64 -1.07 -0.18 7.02
N ALA A 65 -1.17 0.86 6.20
CA ALA A 65 -1.68 2.16 6.63
C ALA A 65 -3.14 2.06 7.13
N ALA A 66 -3.99 1.34 6.39
CA ALA A 66 -5.37 1.10 6.83
C ALA A 66 -5.45 0.35 8.18
N LEU A 67 -4.54 -0.60 8.41
CA LEU A 67 -4.45 -1.30 9.69
C LEU A 67 -4.09 -0.33 10.82
N GLU A 68 -3.02 0.46 10.65
CA GLU A 68 -2.59 1.44 11.67
C GLU A 68 -3.70 2.47 11.96
N PHE A 69 -4.40 2.94 10.94
CA PHE A 69 -5.52 3.87 11.12
C PHE A 69 -6.63 3.26 11.97
N ILE A 70 -7.03 2.01 11.71
CA ILE A 70 -8.08 1.31 12.47
C ILE A 70 -7.61 0.99 13.90
N GLU A 71 -6.35 0.60 14.08
CA GLU A 71 -5.76 0.38 15.41
C GLU A 71 -5.75 1.66 16.26
N SER A 72 -5.49 2.80 15.63
CA SER A 72 -5.38 4.09 16.30
C SER A 72 -6.74 4.76 16.59
N ASN A 73 -7.71 4.60 15.69
CA ASN A 73 -8.99 5.33 15.73
C ASN A 73 -10.19 4.43 16.05
N GLY A 74 -10.02 3.11 16.02
CA GLY A 74 -11.10 2.13 16.15
C GLY A 74 -11.85 1.88 14.83
N PRO A 75 -12.99 1.17 14.91
CA PRO A 75 -13.83 0.88 13.76
C PRO A 75 -14.17 2.14 12.96
N SER A 76 -13.94 2.09 11.65
CA SER A 76 -13.98 3.28 10.79
C SER A 76 -14.84 3.05 9.56
N GLU A 77 -15.70 4.01 9.24
CA GLU A 77 -16.47 4.00 8.00
C GLU A 77 -15.57 4.13 6.77
N GLN A 78 -16.00 3.56 5.64
CA GLN A 78 -15.21 3.50 4.41
C GLN A 78 -14.65 4.87 3.98
N GLU A 79 -15.46 5.93 4.03
CA GLU A 79 -15.04 7.25 3.58
C GLU A 79 -14.01 7.90 4.51
N ASP A 80 -14.15 7.69 5.81
CA ASP A 80 -13.22 8.23 6.81
C ASP A 80 -11.89 7.47 6.76
N LEU A 81 -11.94 6.14 6.64
CA LEU A 81 -10.75 5.32 6.43
C LEU A 81 -10.00 5.71 5.15
N VAL A 82 -10.71 5.89 4.03
CA VAL A 82 -10.09 6.29 2.75
C VAL A 82 -9.37 7.63 2.87
N ARG A 83 -9.96 8.61 3.58
CA ARG A 83 -9.33 9.92 3.81
C ARG A 83 -8.14 9.81 4.77
N GLY A 84 -8.28 9.04 5.84
CA GLY A 84 -7.24 8.79 6.83
C GLY A 84 -5.99 8.18 6.20
N VAL A 85 -6.17 7.08 5.46
CA VAL A 85 -5.08 6.40 4.76
C VAL A 85 -4.42 7.30 3.71
N LEU A 86 -5.21 8.10 2.98
CA LEU A 86 -4.66 9.07 2.03
C LEU A 86 -3.75 10.09 2.73
N HIS A 87 -4.14 10.54 3.92
CA HIS A 87 -3.39 11.49 4.74
C HIS A 87 -2.11 10.87 5.30
N GLU A 88 -2.17 9.66 5.87
CA GLU A 88 -0.99 8.92 6.38
C GLU A 88 0.06 8.67 5.29
N LEU A 89 -0.39 8.46 4.05
CA LEU A 89 0.47 8.28 2.89
C LEU A 89 0.91 9.62 2.26
N GLU A 90 0.61 10.75 2.89
CA GLU A 90 0.93 12.12 2.48
C GLU A 90 0.43 12.55 1.09
N PHE A 91 -0.69 12.00 0.64
CA PHE A 91 -1.33 12.44 -0.60
C PHE A 91 -2.32 13.57 -0.35
N SER A 92 -2.13 14.68 -1.05
CA SER A 92 -2.94 15.88 -0.84
C SER A 92 -4.34 15.82 -1.47
N ARG A 93 -4.58 14.92 -2.44
CA ARG A 93 -5.84 14.89 -3.20
C ARG A 93 -6.31 13.47 -3.48
N LEU A 94 -7.59 13.23 -3.19
CA LEU A 94 -8.28 11.99 -3.55
C LEU A 94 -8.81 12.08 -4.99
N THR A 95 -8.02 11.62 -5.95
CA THR A 95 -8.48 11.47 -7.34
C THR A 95 -9.30 10.18 -7.49
N ALA A 96 -10.08 10.05 -8.58
CA ALA A 96 -10.83 8.83 -8.87
C ALA A 96 -9.91 7.60 -8.99
N ALA A 97 -8.75 7.76 -9.66
CA ALA A 97 -7.76 6.69 -9.79
C ALA A 97 -7.14 6.30 -8.43
N ALA A 98 -6.81 7.29 -7.58
CA ALA A 98 -6.31 7.02 -6.23
C ALA A 98 -7.35 6.29 -5.38
N ARG A 99 -8.62 6.69 -5.46
CA ARG A 99 -9.73 6.01 -4.76
C ARG A 99 -9.88 4.55 -5.21
N GLU A 100 -9.87 4.29 -6.51
CA GLU A 100 -9.97 2.91 -7.03
C GLU A 100 -8.78 2.06 -6.56
N TYR A 101 -7.58 2.63 -6.55
CA TYR A 101 -6.37 1.93 -6.12
C TYR A 101 -6.35 1.69 -4.60
N LEU A 102 -6.81 2.66 -3.78
CA LEU A 102 -7.04 2.51 -2.35
C LEU A 102 -7.98 1.34 -2.07
N GLN A 103 -9.11 1.27 -2.78
CA GLN A 103 -10.06 0.18 -2.61
C GLN A 103 -9.45 -1.20 -2.91
N LYS A 104 -8.54 -1.29 -3.89
CA LYS A 104 -7.77 -2.52 -4.15
C LYS A 104 -6.86 -2.88 -2.98
N GLY A 105 -6.19 -1.90 -2.38
CA GLY A 105 -5.36 -2.09 -1.18
C GLY A 105 -6.18 -2.50 0.04
N LEU A 106 -7.33 -1.85 0.26
CA LEU A 106 -8.27 -2.21 1.33
C LEU A 106 -8.77 -3.65 1.18
N THR A 107 -9.19 -4.02 -0.03
CA THR A 107 -9.62 -5.39 -0.37
C THR A 107 -8.49 -6.39 -0.18
N PHE A 108 -7.25 -6.01 -0.50
CA PHE A 108 -6.07 -6.84 -0.29
C PHE A 108 -5.85 -7.11 1.21
N GLY A 109 -5.96 -6.11 2.08
CA GLY A 109 -5.85 -6.29 3.52
C GLY A 109 -6.92 -7.21 4.12
N ILE A 110 -8.17 -7.12 3.64
CA ILE A 110 -9.24 -8.07 4.02
C ILE A 110 -8.86 -9.50 3.63
N ARG A 111 -8.39 -9.72 2.40
CA ARG A 111 -7.96 -11.04 1.93
C ARG A 111 -6.76 -11.59 2.70
N ARG A 112 -5.92 -10.70 3.24
CA ARG A 112 -4.80 -11.05 4.11
C ARG A 112 -5.20 -11.29 5.57
N GLY A 113 -6.44 -10.99 5.94
CA GLY A 113 -6.95 -11.11 7.32
C GLY A 113 -6.43 -10.05 8.27
N LEU A 114 -5.98 -8.88 7.76
CA LEU A 114 -5.48 -7.80 8.62
C LEU A 114 -6.64 -7.06 9.34
N TYR A 115 -7.78 -6.96 8.67
CA TYR A 115 -9.01 -6.38 9.19
C TYR A 115 -10.19 -6.97 8.42
N LYS A 116 -11.39 -6.80 8.94
CA LYS A 116 -12.65 -7.22 8.31
C LYS A 116 -13.51 -6.01 7.98
N ARG A 117 -14.48 -6.22 7.10
CA ARG A 117 -15.49 -5.21 6.73
C ARG A 117 -16.87 -5.76 7.06
N SER A 118 -17.61 -5.07 7.94
CA SER A 118 -19.04 -5.28 8.14
C SER A 118 -19.80 -4.10 7.53
N LYS A 119 -20.69 -4.36 6.58
CA LYS A 119 -21.40 -3.32 5.80
C LYS A 119 -20.43 -2.29 5.18
N SER A 120 -20.36 -1.08 5.73
CA SER A 120 -19.47 0.01 5.31
C SER A 120 -18.34 0.31 6.31
N THR A 121 -18.32 -0.39 7.44
CA THR A 121 -17.37 -0.18 8.53
C THR A 121 -16.23 -1.21 8.45
N TYR A 122 -15.00 -0.74 8.63
CA TYR A 122 -13.79 -1.55 8.73
C TYR A 122 -13.36 -1.65 10.19
N LEU A 123 -12.99 -2.84 10.64
CA LEU A 123 -12.64 -3.12 12.03
C LEU A 123 -11.60 -4.24 12.11
N LEU A 124 -10.92 -4.32 13.26
CA LEU A 124 -9.94 -5.38 13.53
C LEU A 124 -10.62 -6.77 13.51
N PRO A 125 -9.89 -7.84 13.16
CA PRO A 125 -10.46 -9.18 13.04
C PRO A 125 -11.13 -9.65 14.34
N ASP A 126 -10.46 -9.36 15.47
CA ASP A 126 -10.86 -9.77 16.82
C ASP A 126 -11.80 -8.77 17.52
N ALA A 127 -12.15 -7.66 16.87
CA ALA A 127 -13.12 -6.72 17.44
C ALA A 127 -14.53 -7.30 17.34
N GLU A 128 -15.28 -7.28 18.45
CA GLU A 128 -16.71 -7.57 18.48
C GLU A 128 -17.47 -6.53 17.64
N GLU A 129 -18.54 -6.97 16.97
CA GLU A 129 -19.29 -6.20 15.97
C GLU A 129 -20.19 -5.10 16.58
#